data_AF-A0A7W6ZP43-F1
#
_entry.id   AF-A0A7W6ZP43-F1
#
_cell.length_a   1.000
_cell.length_b   1.000
_cell.length_c   1.000
_cell.angle_alpha   90.00
_cell.angle_beta   90.00
_cell.angle_gamma   90.00
#
_symmetry.space_group_name_H-M   'P 1'
#
loop_
_entity.id
_entity.type
_entity.pdbx_description
1 polymer ?
#
loop_
_entity_poly.entity_id
_entity_poly.type
_entity_poly.pdbx_seq_one_letter_code
_entity_poly.pdbx_strand_id
1 'polypeptide(L)'
;MYDDYAAYPKRTASFGKPLALFLALSALWCLLLLLFNRFPEIDLSVARSVFTNAPCPWTDSADDVCGRFAYDRDRLFVILRSITLALPYVALAVLLAIPFISWRKLGPNWRTPKIDQCMAALLSLALGCGLIVNLFLKAFSGRPRPRDTDLFGGALDFVQAGSFAGKCLRNCSFVSGEASSAGWLLCLVLLLPPRWRLPLGAPLAIISVMMPTMRVLTGAHYLSDAVLGWLLSLVMFTAMLTVFEIFSPRPQQP
;
A
#
# COMPACT_ATOMS: atom_id res chain seq x y z
N MET A 1 -22.12 -25.92 54.42
CA MET A 1 -23.01 -25.32 53.41
C MET A 1 -22.34 -24.03 53.00
N TYR A 2 -21.47 -24.11 51.99
CA TYR A 2 -20.59 -23.02 51.56
C TYR A 2 -20.97 -22.73 50.11
N ASP A 3 -21.83 -21.75 49.91
CA ASP A 3 -22.11 -21.20 48.59
C ASP A 3 -21.09 -20.10 48.32
N ASP A 4 -19.98 -20.47 47.71
CA ASP A 4 -19.06 -19.51 47.09
C ASP A 4 -19.29 -19.56 45.58
N TYR A 5 -20.35 -18.87 45.13
CA TYR A 5 -20.51 -18.50 43.72
C TYR A 5 -19.48 -17.41 43.41
N ALA A 6 -18.23 -17.83 43.21
CA ALA A 6 -17.20 -16.98 42.64
C ALA A 6 -17.64 -16.58 41.23
N ALA A 7 -18.21 -15.38 41.12
CA ALA A 7 -18.53 -14.75 39.86
C ALA A 7 -17.24 -14.66 39.01
N TYR A 8 -17.18 -15.48 37.96
CA TYR A 8 -16.16 -15.37 36.92
C TYR A 8 -16.18 -13.91 36.42
N PRO A 9 -15.09 -13.14 36.51
CA PRO A 9 -15.09 -11.81 35.93
C PRO A 9 -15.29 -11.97 34.42
N LYS A 10 -16.43 -11.47 33.93
CA LYS A 10 -16.64 -11.21 32.50
C LYS A 10 -15.48 -10.33 32.06
N ARG A 11 -14.48 -10.93 31.41
CA ARG A 11 -13.41 -10.18 30.75
C ARG A 11 -14.08 -9.38 29.64
N THR A 12 -14.41 -8.13 29.91
CA THR A 12 -14.79 -7.14 28.91
C THR A 12 -13.76 -7.23 27.80
N ALA A 13 -14.21 -7.47 26.56
CA ALA A 13 -13.35 -7.69 25.42
C ALA A 13 -12.43 -6.47 25.21
N SER A 14 -11.23 -6.51 25.79
CA SER A 14 -10.17 -5.61 25.41
C SER A 14 -9.80 -5.99 23.98
N PHE A 15 -10.25 -5.21 23.00
CA PHE A 15 -9.84 -5.40 21.61
C PHE A 15 -8.31 -5.44 21.55
N GLY A 16 -7.77 -6.44 20.85
CA GLY A 16 -6.33 -6.50 20.60
C GLY A 16 -5.87 -5.21 19.91
N LYS A 17 -4.68 -4.71 20.25
CA LYS A 17 -4.09 -3.54 19.60
C LYS A 17 -4.10 -3.61 18.06
N PRO A 18 -3.76 -4.74 17.39
CA PRO A 18 -3.81 -4.79 15.93
C PRO A 18 -5.24 -4.79 15.37
N LEU A 19 -6.23 -5.33 16.09
CA LEU A 19 -7.64 -5.26 15.66
C LEU A 19 -8.15 -3.82 15.71
N ALA A 20 -7.86 -3.08 16.78
CA ALA A 20 -8.21 -1.66 16.87
C ALA A 20 -7.56 -0.83 15.75
N LEU A 21 -6.28 -1.08 15.46
CA LEU A 21 -5.58 -0.43 14.34
C LEU A 21 -6.18 -0.81 12.98
N PHE A 22 -6.50 -2.09 12.76
CA PHE A 22 -7.15 -2.55 11.54
C PHE A 22 -8.48 -1.84 11.30
N LEU A 23 -9.33 -1.75 12.32
CA LEU A 23 -10.62 -1.07 12.23
C LEU A 23 -10.44 0.44 11.98
N ALA A 24 -9.53 1.10 12.69
CA ALA A 24 -9.26 2.52 12.51
C ALA A 24 -8.70 2.84 11.12
N LEU A 25 -7.73 2.05 10.64
CA LEU A 25 -7.14 2.22 9.31
C LEU A 25 -8.16 1.91 8.21
N SER A 26 -9.02 0.91 8.39
CA SER A 26 -10.10 0.59 7.45
C SER A 26 -11.11 1.72 7.37
N ALA A 27 -11.53 2.26 8.52
CA ALA A 27 -12.41 3.42 8.57
C ALA A 27 -11.77 4.64 7.88
N LEU A 28 -10.50 4.92 8.17
CA LEU A 28 -9.76 6.00 7.51
C LEU A 28 -9.68 5.79 6.00
N TRP A 29 -9.40 4.56 5.55
CA TRP A 29 -9.33 4.22 4.13
C TRP A 29 -10.67 4.46 3.43
N CYS A 30 -11.78 4.00 4.02
CA CYS A 30 -13.13 4.24 3.50
C CYS A 30 -13.50 5.73 3.48
N LEU A 31 -13.16 6.47 4.53
CA LEU A 31 -13.41 7.92 4.61
C LEU A 31 -12.62 8.68 3.55
N LEU A 32 -11.34 8.34 3.34
CA LEU A 32 -10.52 8.95 2.29
C LEU A 32 -11.02 8.57 0.90
N LEU A 33 -11.44 7.32 0.69
CA LEU A 33 -12.05 6.92 -0.57
C LEU A 33 -13.30 7.74 -0.86
N LEU A 34 -14.19 7.89 0.12
CA LEU A 34 -15.40 8.71 0.00
C LEU A 34 -15.04 10.17 -0.30
N LEU A 35 -14.05 10.73 0.41
CA LEU A 35 -13.57 12.09 0.20
C LEU A 35 -13.07 12.29 -1.24
N PHE A 36 -12.16 11.44 -1.72
CA PHE A 36 -11.62 11.56 -3.08
C PHE A 36 -12.66 11.28 -4.17
N ASN A 37 -13.62 10.40 -3.90
CA ASN A 37 -14.73 10.15 -4.80
C ASN A 37 -15.67 11.36 -4.90
N ARG A 38 -16.03 11.97 -3.77
CA ARG A 38 -17.00 13.08 -3.72
C ARG A 38 -16.39 14.43 -4.12
N PHE A 39 -15.09 14.60 -3.93
CA PHE A 39 -14.32 15.81 -4.22
C PHE A 39 -13.14 15.51 -5.16
N PRO A 40 -13.41 15.12 -6.42
CA PRO A 40 -12.35 14.76 -7.38
C PRO A 40 -11.42 15.92 -7.73
N GLU A 41 -11.82 17.16 -7.44
CA GLU A 41 -10.97 18.35 -7.61
C GLU A 41 -9.66 18.28 -6.80
N ILE A 42 -9.59 17.49 -5.72
CA ILE A 42 -8.33 17.28 -5.00
C ILE A 42 -7.31 16.57 -5.90
N ASP A 43 -7.74 15.51 -6.60
CA ASP A 43 -6.89 14.80 -7.55
C ASP A 43 -6.50 15.69 -8.73
N LEU A 44 -7.47 16.43 -9.28
CA LEU A 44 -7.25 17.27 -10.45
C LEU A 44 -6.36 18.48 -10.12
N SER A 45 -6.54 19.13 -8.97
CA SER A 45 -5.71 20.27 -8.56
C SER A 45 -4.25 19.88 -8.36
N VAL A 46 -4.01 18.74 -7.72
CA VAL A 46 -2.64 18.21 -7.53
C VAL A 46 -2.03 17.84 -8.86
N ALA A 47 -2.76 17.12 -9.73
CA ALA A 47 -2.27 16.77 -11.05
C ALA A 47 -1.98 18.02 -11.90
N ARG A 48 -2.86 19.04 -11.88
CA ARG A 48 -2.64 20.34 -12.55
C ARG A 48 -1.40 21.05 -12.02
N SER A 49 -1.15 21.04 -10.70
CA SER A 49 0.01 21.74 -10.13
C SER A 49 1.37 21.17 -10.58
N VAL A 50 1.40 19.90 -11.02
CA VAL A 50 2.61 19.22 -11.47
C VAL A 50 2.66 19.04 -12.98
N PHE A 51 1.65 19.53 -13.69
CA PHE A 51 1.54 19.47 -15.14
C PHE A 51 1.89 20.82 -15.76
N THR A 52 2.74 20.79 -16.78
CA THR A 52 3.08 21.97 -17.59
C THR A 52 2.48 21.79 -18.97
N ASN A 53 1.54 22.67 -19.32
CA ASN A 53 0.97 22.74 -20.67
C ASN A 53 2.07 23.10 -21.68
N ALA A 54 2.09 22.41 -22.81
CA ALA A 54 2.91 22.76 -23.97
C ALA A 54 2.04 22.67 -25.23
N PRO A 55 2.23 23.57 -26.21
CA PRO A 55 1.49 23.51 -27.47
C PRO A 55 1.77 22.18 -28.19
N CYS A 56 0.72 21.53 -28.69
CA CYS A 56 0.85 20.35 -29.52
C CYS A 56 1.63 20.69 -30.80
N PRO A 57 2.62 19.89 -31.22
CA PRO A 57 3.20 20.04 -32.55
C PRO A 57 2.11 19.89 -33.62
N TRP A 58 2.11 20.78 -34.60
CA TRP A 58 1.14 20.81 -35.72
C TRP A 58 1.20 19.59 -36.66
N THR A 59 2.14 18.68 -36.42
CA THR A 59 2.25 17.42 -37.15
C THR A 59 1.44 16.37 -36.41
N ASP A 60 0.18 16.23 -36.83
CA ASP A 60 -0.84 15.29 -36.33
C ASP A 60 -0.36 13.83 -36.33
N SER A 61 0.41 13.43 -35.31
CA SER A 61 0.32 12.06 -34.83
C SER A 61 -0.69 12.07 -33.69
N ALA A 62 -1.79 11.31 -33.85
CA ALA A 62 -2.87 11.24 -32.86
C ALA A 62 -2.43 10.67 -31.48
N ASP A 63 -1.15 10.32 -31.34
CA ASP A 63 -0.52 9.75 -30.16
C ASP A 63 0.38 10.74 -29.40
N ASP A 64 0.57 11.98 -29.90
CA ASP A 64 1.42 12.96 -29.23
C ASP A 64 0.71 13.62 -28.04
N VAL A 65 1.16 13.28 -26.83
CA VAL A 65 0.67 13.89 -25.58
C VAL A 65 1.16 15.34 -25.47
N CYS A 66 0.23 16.28 -25.48
CA CYS A 66 0.54 17.70 -25.38
C CYS A 66 0.77 18.11 -23.93
N GLY A 67 1.95 18.62 -23.62
CA GLY A 67 2.35 18.96 -22.26
C GLY A 67 3.19 17.87 -21.59
N ARG A 68 3.59 18.13 -20.35
CA ARG A 68 4.46 17.22 -19.60
C ARG A 68 4.23 17.33 -18.11
N PHE A 69 4.31 16.19 -17.43
CA PHE A 69 4.43 16.16 -15.98
C PHE A 69 5.87 16.48 -15.57
N ALA A 70 6.02 17.14 -14.42
CA ALA A 70 7.28 17.75 -13.97
C ALA A 70 8.52 16.85 -14.10
N TYR A 71 8.37 15.53 -13.89
CA TYR A 71 9.50 14.60 -13.86
C TYR A 71 9.33 13.37 -14.76
N ASP A 72 8.39 13.37 -15.72
CA ASP A 72 8.11 12.20 -16.57
C ASP A 72 9.34 11.70 -17.37
N ARG A 73 10.27 12.60 -17.73
CA ARG A 73 11.50 12.28 -18.49
C ARG A 73 12.81 12.53 -17.72
N ASP A 74 12.74 12.71 -16.41
CA ASP A 74 13.92 12.97 -15.59
C ASP A 74 14.69 11.67 -15.30
N ARG A 75 15.97 11.62 -15.70
CA ARG A 75 16.84 10.45 -15.51
C ARG A 75 17.06 10.10 -14.03
N LEU A 76 17.15 11.11 -13.15
CA LEU A 76 17.35 10.89 -11.71
C LEU A 76 16.13 10.20 -11.10
N PHE A 77 14.92 10.62 -11.47
CA PHE A 77 13.69 9.97 -11.00
C PHE A 77 13.57 8.53 -11.51
N VAL A 78 13.97 8.26 -12.75
CA VAL A 78 14.00 6.88 -13.28
C VAL A 78 14.96 6.00 -12.50
N ILE A 79 16.17 6.49 -12.21
CA ILE A 79 17.18 5.75 -11.42
C ILE A 79 16.68 5.54 -9.99
N LEU A 80 16.21 6.59 -9.33
CA LEU A 80 15.73 6.54 -7.95
C LEU A 80 14.52 5.61 -7.80
N ARG A 81 13.59 5.65 -8.78
CA ARG A 81 12.49 4.70 -8.86
C ARG A 81 12.99 3.28 -9.02
N SER A 82 13.98 3.03 -9.89
CA SER A 82 14.53 1.68 -10.10
C SER A 82 15.14 1.10 -8.83
N ILE A 83 15.89 1.92 -8.08
CA ILE A 83 16.48 1.54 -6.80
C ILE A 83 15.39 1.27 -5.75
N THR A 84 14.45 2.19 -5.60
CA THR A 84 13.38 2.06 -4.59
C THR A 84 12.43 0.91 -4.90
N LEU A 85 12.17 0.63 -6.17
CA LEU A 85 11.36 -0.50 -6.61
C LEU A 85 12.03 -1.85 -6.35
N ALA A 86 13.37 -1.92 -6.27
CA ALA A 86 14.07 -3.14 -5.90
C ALA A 86 13.89 -3.51 -4.41
N LEU A 87 13.68 -2.52 -3.53
CA LEU A 87 13.63 -2.72 -2.08
C LEU A 87 12.52 -3.67 -1.61
N PRO A 88 11.26 -3.57 -2.08
CA PRO A 88 10.22 -4.54 -1.72
C PRO A 88 10.60 -5.98 -2.09
N TYR A 89 11.27 -6.20 -3.23
CA TYR A 89 11.70 -7.54 -3.65
C TYR A 89 12.84 -8.08 -2.78
N VAL A 90 13.81 -7.24 -2.43
CA VAL A 90 14.87 -7.61 -1.49
C VAL A 90 14.28 -7.97 -0.13
N ALA A 91 13.36 -7.14 0.38
CA ALA A 91 12.66 -7.39 1.64
C ALA A 91 11.85 -8.69 1.59
N LEU A 92 11.15 -8.96 0.48
CA LEU A 92 10.44 -10.22 0.25
C LEU A 92 11.38 -11.43 0.31
N ALA A 93 12.52 -11.38 -0.39
CA ALA A 93 13.51 -12.46 -0.38
C ALA A 93 14.05 -12.73 1.04
N VAL A 94 14.36 -11.66 1.79
CA VAL A 94 14.79 -11.77 3.19
C VAL A 94 13.69 -12.38 4.07
N LEU A 95 12.46 -11.89 3.95
CA LEU A 95 11.33 -12.39 4.75
C LEU A 95 10.97 -13.84 4.45
N LEU A 96 11.16 -14.32 3.21
CA LEU A 96 10.99 -15.73 2.85
C LEU A 96 12.10 -16.62 3.43
N ALA A 97 13.33 -16.11 3.51
CA ALA A 97 14.45 -16.84 4.08
C ALA A 97 14.32 -17.05 5.60
N ILE A 98 13.73 -16.10 6.34
CA ILE A 98 13.59 -16.17 7.80
C ILE A 98 12.84 -17.42 8.31
N PRO A 99 11.60 -17.73 7.88
CA PRO A 99 10.89 -18.94 8.32
C PRO A 99 11.59 -20.22 7.85
N PHE A 100 12.18 -20.20 6.65
CA PHE A 100 12.94 -21.34 6.14
C PHE A 100 14.16 -21.65 7.02
N ILE A 101 14.96 -20.64 7.39
CA ILE A 101 16.10 -20.78 8.30
C ILE A 101 15.62 -21.23 9.69
N SER A 102 14.51 -20.67 10.19
CA SER A 102 13.92 -21.06 11.48
C SER A 102 13.55 -22.55 11.47
N TRP A 103 12.91 -23.02 10.40
CA TRP A 103 12.53 -24.41 10.21
C TRP A 103 13.75 -25.34 10.18
N ARG A 104 14.80 -24.97 9.44
CA ARG A 104 16.05 -25.74 9.36
C ARG A 104 16.80 -25.84 10.69
N LYS A 105 16.72 -24.81 11.55
CA LYS A 105 17.46 -24.76 12.83
C LYS A 105 16.69 -25.33 14.03
N LEU A 106 15.38 -25.08 14.10
CA LEU A 106 14.56 -25.38 15.28
C LEU A 106 13.62 -26.58 15.08
N GLY A 107 13.55 -27.15 13.87
CA GLY A 107 12.77 -28.35 13.58
C GLY A 107 11.29 -28.17 13.95
N PRO A 108 10.69 -29.04 14.78
CA PRO A 108 9.29 -28.92 15.20
C PRO A 108 8.94 -27.61 15.91
N ASN A 109 9.91 -26.95 16.56
CA ASN A 109 9.72 -25.72 17.34
C ASN A 109 10.00 -24.43 16.53
N TRP A 110 9.99 -24.51 15.20
CA TRP A 110 10.34 -23.39 14.31
C TRP A 110 9.38 -22.21 14.36
N ARG A 111 8.14 -22.43 14.76
CA ARG A 111 7.08 -21.43 14.77
C ARG A 111 7.14 -20.63 16.07
N THR A 112 7.70 -19.43 15.98
CA THR A 112 7.77 -18.46 17.08
C THR A 112 6.88 -17.24 16.79
N PRO A 113 6.51 -16.42 17.79
CA PRO A 113 5.73 -15.20 17.56
C PRO A 113 6.35 -14.25 16.53
N LYS A 114 7.69 -14.21 16.43
CA LYS A 114 8.39 -13.41 15.40
C LYS A 114 8.19 -13.98 14.00
N ILE A 115 8.14 -15.31 13.87
CA ILE A 115 7.88 -15.98 12.59
C ILE A 115 6.43 -15.77 12.18
N ASP A 116 5.48 -15.82 13.10
CA ASP A 116 4.08 -15.47 12.82
C ASP A 116 3.94 -14.03 12.30
N GLN A 117 4.67 -13.06 12.89
CA GLN A 117 4.70 -11.68 12.37
C GLN A 117 5.32 -11.59 10.97
N CYS A 118 6.37 -12.37 10.67
CA CYS A 118 6.95 -12.44 9.33
C CYS A 118 5.97 -13.06 8.32
N MET A 119 5.26 -14.12 8.71
CA MET A 119 4.22 -14.73 7.87
C MET A 119 3.05 -13.77 7.64
N ALA A 120 2.63 -13.02 8.66
CA ALA A 120 1.63 -11.96 8.52
C ALA A 120 2.09 -10.89 7.51
N ALA A 121 3.35 -10.48 7.57
CA ALA A 121 3.93 -9.54 6.61
C ALA A 121 3.89 -10.11 5.18
N LEU A 122 4.32 -11.35 4.98
CA LEU A 122 4.31 -12.02 3.66
C LEU A 122 2.88 -12.16 3.10
N LEU A 123 1.94 -12.63 3.91
CA LEU A 123 0.55 -12.78 3.51
C LEU A 123 -0.12 -11.44 3.22
N SER A 124 0.22 -10.38 3.97
CA SER A 124 -0.30 -9.04 3.69
C SER A 124 0.20 -8.49 2.36
N LEU A 125 1.45 -8.78 1.96
CA LEU A 125 1.98 -8.42 0.65
C LEU A 125 1.25 -9.21 -0.46
N ALA A 126 1.14 -10.53 -0.29
CA ALA A 126 0.53 -11.41 -1.27
C ALA A 126 -0.96 -11.07 -1.50
N LEU A 127 -1.73 -10.93 -0.43
CA LEU A 127 -3.17 -10.63 -0.50
C LEU A 127 -3.43 -9.15 -0.80
N GLY A 128 -2.71 -8.23 -0.17
CA GLY A 128 -2.90 -6.80 -0.38
C GLY A 128 -2.33 -6.32 -1.70
N CYS A 129 -1.01 -6.31 -1.84
CA CYS A 129 -0.35 -5.76 -3.03
C CYS A 129 -0.51 -6.68 -4.26
N GLY A 130 -0.36 -7.99 -4.08
CA GLY A 130 -0.45 -8.97 -5.17
C GLY A 130 -1.89 -9.13 -5.67
N LEU A 131 -2.77 -9.66 -4.82
CA LEU A 131 -4.12 -10.02 -5.21
C LEU A 131 -5.06 -8.80 -5.33
N ILE A 132 -5.25 -8.04 -4.25
CA ILE A 132 -6.24 -6.95 -4.25
C ILE A 132 -5.80 -5.81 -5.19
N VAL A 133 -4.58 -5.30 -5.03
CA VAL A 133 -4.14 -4.13 -5.79
C VAL A 133 -3.82 -4.50 -7.25
N ASN A 134 -2.90 -5.44 -7.47
CA ASN A 134 -2.40 -5.68 -8.81
C ASN A 134 -3.29 -6.60 -9.66
N LEU A 135 -3.91 -7.64 -9.07
CA LEU A 135 -4.73 -8.57 -9.85
C LEU A 135 -6.19 -8.14 -9.95
N PHE A 136 -6.77 -7.57 -8.89
CA PHE A 136 -8.18 -7.16 -8.89
C PHE A 136 -8.36 -5.69 -9.29
N LEU A 137 -7.94 -4.73 -8.46
CA LEU A 137 -8.24 -3.31 -8.68
C LEU A 137 -7.68 -2.78 -10.00
N LYS A 138 -6.43 -3.12 -10.36
CA LYS A 138 -5.84 -2.70 -11.63
C LYS A 138 -6.47 -3.35 -12.87
N ALA A 139 -7.05 -4.54 -12.73
CA ALA A 139 -7.69 -5.24 -13.85
C ALA A 139 -9.11 -4.71 -14.09
N PHE A 140 -9.82 -4.31 -13.03
CA PHE A 140 -11.25 -4.02 -13.11
C PHE A 140 -11.61 -2.53 -12.93
N SER A 141 -10.77 -1.70 -12.30
CA SER A 141 -11.15 -0.31 -12.00
C SER A 141 -11.46 0.55 -13.23
N GLY A 142 -10.79 0.29 -14.36
CA GLY A 142 -10.95 1.07 -15.59
C GLY A 142 -10.51 2.53 -15.49
N ARG A 143 -9.99 2.98 -14.34
CA ARG A 143 -9.59 4.39 -14.10
C ARG A 143 -8.32 4.75 -14.89
N PRO A 144 -8.38 5.71 -15.84
CA PRO A 144 -7.19 6.17 -16.54
C PRO A 144 -6.18 6.88 -15.63
N ARG A 145 -4.91 6.93 -16.03
CA ARG A 145 -3.87 7.69 -15.32
C ARG A 145 -3.95 9.16 -15.71
N PRO A 146 -3.42 10.09 -14.88
CA PRO A 146 -3.41 11.52 -15.23
C PRO A 146 -2.91 11.79 -16.64
N ARG A 147 -1.73 11.28 -17.00
CA ARG A 147 -1.13 11.47 -18.33
C ARG A 147 -1.90 10.86 -19.50
N ASP A 148 -2.84 9.95 -19.22
CA ASP A 148 -3.67 9.30 -20.23
C ASP A 148 -5.04 9.99 -20.37
N THR A 149 -5.34 10.99 -19.52
CA THR A 149 -6.61 11.74 -19.57
C THR A 149 -6.57 12.97 -20.45
N ASP A 150 -7.71 13.29 -21.07
CA ASP A 150 -7.97 14.48 -21.87
C ASP A 150 -7.56 15.80 -21.19
N LEU A 151 -7.71 15.87 -19.86
CA LEU A 151 -7.30 17.01 -19.04
C LEU A 151 -5.78 17.27 -19.02
N PHE A 152 -4.96 16.28 -19.35
CA PHE A 152 -3.49 16.37 -19.27
C PHE A 152 -2.79 15.82 -20.52
N GLY A 153 -3.43 16.00 -21.68
CA GLY A 153 -2.85 15.68 -22.99
C GLY A 153 -3.07 14.25 -23.47
N GLY A 154 -3.84 13.44 -22.76
CA GLY A 154 -4.28 12.11 -23.20
C GLY A 154 -5.64 12.14 -23.91
N ALA A 155 -6.26 10.97 -24.08
CA ALA A 155 -7.51 10.81 -24.84
C ALA A 155 -8.68 10.21 -24.03
N LEU A 156 -8.43 9.81 -22.78
CA LEU A 156 -9.43 9.14 -21.95
C LEU A 156 -10.13 10.14 -21.01
N ASP A 157 -11.41 9.91 -20.76
CA ASP A 157 -12.16 10.73 -19.80
C ASP A 157 -11.63 10.53 -18.37
N PHE A 158 -11.55 11.61 -17.60
CA PHE A 158 -11.26 11.52 -16.17
C PHE A 158 -12.33 10.69 -15.43
N VAL A 159 -11.86 9.88 -14.47
CA VAL A 159 -12.72 9.07 -13.60
C VAL A 159 -12.31 9.25 -12.15
N GLN A 160 -13.30 9.49 -11.29
CA GLN A 160 -13.14 9.66 -9.84
C GLN A 160 -12.67 8.37 -9.15
N ALA A 161 -12.01 8.51 -7.99
CA ALA A 161 -11.49 7.40 -7.22
C ALA A 161 -12.57 6.36 -6.85
N GLY A 162 -12.28 5.07 -6.97
CA GLY A 162 -13.21 3.98 -6.64
C GLY A 162 -14.38 3.77 -7.61
N SER A 163 -14.48 4.58 -8.67
CA SER A 163 -15.43 4.32 -9.75
C SER A 163 -14.90 3.25 -10.71
N PHE A 164 -15.80 2.36 -11.16
CA PHE A 164 -15.52 1.31 -12.15
C PHE A 164 -16.04 1.67 -13.55
N ALA A 165 -16.44 2.93 -13.76
CA ALA A 165 -17.03 3.41 -15.02
C ALA A 165 -15.98 3.84 -16.08
N GLY A 166 -14.70 3.55 -15.85
CA GLY A 166 -13.63 4.02 -16.71
C GLY A 166 -13.32 3.13 -17.91
N LYS A 167 -12.66 3.71 -18.91
CA LYS A 167 -12.38 3.09 -20.21
C LYS A 167 -10.96 2.52 -20.34
N CYS A 168 -10.14 2.58 -19.29
CA CYS A 168 -8.81 1.97 -19.33
C CYS A 168 -8.93 0.44 -19.32
N LEU A 169 -8.23 -0.23 -20.25
CA LEU A 169 -8.35 -1.67 -20.45
C LEU A 169 -7.34 -2.50 -19.65
N ARG A 170 -6.15 -1.95 -19.36
CA ARG A 170 -5.05 -2.66 -18.68
C ARG A 170 -4.16 -1.71 -17.91
N ASN A 171 -3.56 -2.19 -16.82
CA ASN A 171 -2.58 -1.44 -16.01
C ASN A 171 -3.07 -0.07 -15.56
N CYS A 172 -4.36 0.01 -15.24
CA CYS A 172 -5.07 1.23 -14.88
C CYS A 172 -4.57 1.84 -13.57
N SER A 173 -5.00 3.06 -13.30
CA SER A 173 -4.44 3.90 -12.24
C SER A 173 -4.83 3.45 -10.84
N PHE A 174 -6.06 2.97 -10.64
CA PHE A 174 -6.61 2.75 -9.31
C PHE A 174 -6.39 1.30 -8.84
N VAL A 175 -5.73 1.05 -7.70
CA VAL A 175 -4.83 1.94 -6.93
C VAL A 175 -3.37 1.68 -7.33
N SER A 176 -2.47 2.55 -6.87
CA SER A 176 -1.04 2.44 -7.19
C SER A 176 -0.39 1.22 -6.54
N GLY A 177 0.07 0.30 -7.38
CA GLY A 177 0.81 -0.90 -6.94
C GLY A 177 2.14 -0.55 -6.27
N GLU A 178 2.88 0.43 -6.81
CA GLU A 178 4.13 0.90 -6.20
C GLU A 178 3.88 1.57 -4.85
N ALA A 179 2.81 2.38 -4.73
CA ALA A 179 2.41 2.94 -3.44
C ALA A 179 2.05 1.86 -2.42
N SER A 180 1.35 0.80 -2.83
CA SER A 180 1.04 -0.33 -1.95
C SER A 180 2.31 -1.02 -1.44
N SER A 181 3.26 -1.34 -2.32
CA SER A 181 4.53 -1.94 -1.92
C SER A 181 5.33 -1.03 -0.97
N ALA A 182 5.22 0.29 -1.14
CA ALA A 182 5.84 1.28 -0.28
C ALA A 182 5.20 1.33 1.11
N GLY A 183 3.87 1.28 1.20
CA GLY A 183 3.16 1.18 2.49
C GLY A 183 3.48 -0.12 3.23
N TRP A 184 3.62 -1.23 2.49
CA TRP A 184 4.07 -2.49 3.06
C TRP A 184 5.50 -2.41 3.61
N LEU A 185 6.44 -1.77 2.90
CA LEU A 185 7.81 -1.54 3.41
C LEU A 185 7.82 -0.81 4.75
N LEU A 186 6.95 0.19 4.94
CA LEU A 186 6.84 0.90 6.22
C LEU A 186 6.42 -0.05 7.35
N CYS A 187 5.51 -0.99 7.07
CA CYS A 187 5.05 -1.95 8.08
C CYS A 187 6.20 -2.84 8.61
N LEU A 188 7.23 -3.09 7.79
CA LEU A 188 8.39 -3.90 8.18
C LEU A 188 9.21 -3.27 9.31
N VAL A 189 9.09 -1.96 9.55
CA VAL A 189 9.72 -1.29 10.71
C VAL A 189 9.26 -1.93 12.03
N LEU A 190 8.05 -2.46 12.09
CA LEU A 190 7.51 -3.13 13.28
C LEU A 190 8.25 -4.45 13.59
N LEU A 191 8.77 -5.12 12.55
CA LEU A 191 9.54 -6.37 12.67
C LEU A 191 10.99 -6.13 13.12
N LEU A 192 11.47 -4.89 13.05
CA LEU A 192 12.83 -4.56 13.46
C LEU A 192 12.97 -4.61 14.99
N PRO A 193 14.13 -5.08 15.50
CA PRO A 193 14.46 -4.96 16.92
C PRO A 193 14.39 -3.49 17.37
N PRO A 194 13.95 -3.19 18.61
CA PRO A 194 13.75 -1.81 19.08
C PRO A 194 14.94 -0.87 18.82
N ARG A 195 16.18 -1.36 19.04
CA ARG A 195 17.42 -0.61 18.78
C ARG A 195 17.61 -0.16 17.31
N TRP A 196 17.00 -0.86 16.35
CA TRP A 196 17.14 -0.59 14.92
C TRP A 196 15.94 0.14 14.32
N ARG A 197 14.84 0.31 15.09
CA ARG A 197 13.61 0.93 14.58
C ARG A 197 13.80 2.36 14.13
N LEU A 198 14.58 3.16 14.84
CA LEU A 198 14.87 4.54 14.42
C LEU A 198 15.89 4.60 13.28
N PRO A 199 17.12 4.05 13.40
CA PRO A 199 18.15 4.21 12.37
C PRO A 199 17.79 3.57 11.03
N LEU A 200 17.04 2.46 11.01
CA LEU A 200 16.58 1.84 9.77
C LEU A 200 15.14 2.23 9.41
N GLY A 201 14.28 2.50 10.39
CA GLY A 201 12.90 2.86 10.12
C GLY A 201 12.72 4.27 9.58
N ALA A 202 13.53 5.24 10.00
CA ALA A 202 13.50 6.59 9.43
C ALA A 202 13.77 6.61 7.92
N PRO A 203 14.87 6.02 7.39
CA PRO A 203 15.08 5.98 5.94
C PRO A 203 14.02 5.13 5.22
N LEU A 204 13.55 4.02 5.80
CA LEU A 204 12.44 3.24 5.22
C LEU A 204 11.15 4.06 5.12
N ALA A 205 10.83 4.88 6.14
CA ALA A 205 9.65 5.74 6.12
C ALA A 205 9.77 6.83 5.04
N ILE A 206 10.95 7.45 4.91
CA ILE A 206 11.21 8.42 3.84
C ILE A 206 11.00 7.77 2.48
N ILE A 207 11.61 6.61 2.23
CA ILE A 207 11.46 5.87 0.97
C ILE A 207 9.99 5.50 0.73
N SER A 208 9.29 5.06 1.78
CA SER A 208 7.88 4.67 1.73
C SER A 208 6.96 5.81 1.28
N VAL A 209 7.26 7.06 1.66
CA VAL A 209 6.52 8.26 1.21
C VAL A 209 7.01 8.73 -0.15
N MET A 210 8.31 8.62 -0.42
CA MET A 210 8.92 9.09 -1.65
C MET A 210 8.43 8.30 -2.87
N MET A 211 8.29 6.98 -2.77
CA MET A 211 7.79 6.12 -3.85
C MET A 211 6.41 6.57 -4.41
N PRO A 212 5.32 6.68 -3.62
CA PRO A 212 4.05 7.17 -4.12
C PRO A 212 4.13 8.61 -4.64
N THR A 213 4.92 9.47 -4.00
CA THR A 213 5.12 10.87 -4.43
C THR A 213 5.68 10.93 -5.84
N MET A 214 6.71 10.14 -6.16
CA MET A 214 7.26 10.07 -7.53
C MET A 214 6.20 9.67 -8.56
N ARG A 215 5.23 8.81 -8.20
CA ARG A 215 4.17 8.39 -9.12
C ARG A 215 3.17 9.51 -9.43
N VAL A 216 2.89 10.36 -8.45
CA VAL A 216 2.05 11.56 -8.64
C VAL A 216 2.79 12.58 -9.49
N LEU A 217 4.06 12.85 -9.15
CA LEU A 217 4.93 13.81 -9.84
C LEU A 217 5.21 13.46 -11.31
N THR A 218 5.11 12.18 -11.68
CA THR A 218 5.30 11.69 -13.06
C THR A 218 3.97 11.55 -13.81
N GLY A 219 2.84 11.94 -13.23
CA GLY A 219 1.51 11.78 -13.86
C GLY A 219 1.09 10.33 -14.04
N ALA A 220 1.76 9.40 -13.35
CA ALA A 220 1.46 7.97 -13.46
C ALA A 220 0.28 7.55 -12.60
N HIS A 221 -0.05 8.32 -11.55
CA HIS A 221 -1.15 8.07 -10.64
C HIS A 221 -1.72 9.38 -10.10
N TYR A 222 -3.03 9.45 -9.86
CA TYR A 222 -3.62 10.54 -9.09
C TYR A 222 -3.22 10.45 -7.61
N LEU A 223 -3.37 11.55 -6.86
CA LEU A 223 -3.02 11.58 -5.43
C LEU A 223 -3.79 10.51 -4.65
N SER A 224 -5.08 10.34 -4.91
CA SER A 224 -5.92 9.33 -4.29
C SER A 224 -5.43 7.91 -4.54
N ASP A 225 -4.99 7.59 -5.76
CA ASP A 225 -4.45 6.27 -6.10
C ASP A 225 -3.20 5.95 -5.28
N ALA A 226 -2.37 6.97 -5.04
CA ALA A 226 -1.15 6.87 -4.26
C ALA A 226 -1.45 6.73 -2.75
N VAL A 227 -2.29 7.60 -2.19
CA VAL A 227 -2.65 7.59 -0.77
C VAL A 227 -3.42 6.31 -0.40
N LEU A 228 -4.45 5.96 -1.17
CA LEU A 228 -5.28 4.78 -0.90
C LEU A 228 -4.50 3.48 -1.13
N GLY A 229 -3.63 3.42 -2.14
CA GLY A 229 -2.75 2.27 -2.37
C GLY A 229 -1.77 2.05 -1.22
N TRP A 230 -1.12 3.13 -0.76
CA TRP A 230 -0.22 3.10 0.39
C TRP A 230 -0.94 2.64 1.66
N LEU A 231 -2.07 3.28 2.00
CA LEU A 231 -2.83 3.00 3.21
C LEU A 231 -3.43 1.60 3.22
N LEU A 232 -3.88 1.09 2.08
CA LEU A 232 -4.42 -0.27 1.97
C LEU A 232 -3.43 -1.34 2.44
N SER A 233 -2.13 -1.10 2.27
CA SER A 233 -1.11 -2.06 2.72
C SER A 233 -1.01 -2.11 4.24
N LEU A 234 -1.19 -0.97 4.92
CA LEU A 234 -1.24 -0.90 6.38
C LEU A 234 -2.51 -1.59 6.92
N VAL A 235 -3.65 -1.40 6.23
CA VAL A 235 -4.90 -2.12 6.51
C VAL A 235 -4.67 -3.63 6.42
N MET A 236 -4.12 -4.11 5.31
CA MET A 236 -3.89 -5.54 5.10
C MET A 236 -2.86 -6.13 6.07
N PHE A 237 -1.83 -5.37 6.42
CA PHE A 237 -0.83 -5.79 7.40
C PHE A 237 -1.43 -5.97 8.79
N THR A 238 -2.20 -4.99 9.26
CA THR A 238 -2.86 -5.05 10.57
C THR A 238 -3.99 -6.09 10.61
N ALA A 239 -4.68 -6.31 9.49
CA ALA A 239 -5.63 -7.42 9.32
C ALA A 239 -4.92 -8.77 9.52
N MET A 240 -3.79 -8.99 8.84
CA MET A 240 -3.04 -10.25 8.97
C MET A 240 -2.49 -10.42 10.39
N LEU A 241 -1.94 -9.37 11.01
CA LEU A 241 -1.52 -9.44 12.41
C LEU A 241 -2.67 -9.86 13.35
N THR A 242 -3.87 -9.33 13.11
CA THR A 242 -5.07 -9.69 13.87
C THR A 242 -5.43 -11.18 13.68
N VAL A 243 -5.39 -11.67 12.44
CA VAL A 243 -5.62 -13.09 12.12
C VAL A 243 -4.63 -13.97 12.88
N PHE A 244 -3.33 -13.67 12.81
CA PHE A 244 -2.33 -14.44 13.54
C PHE A 244 -2.50 -14.34 15.06
N GLU A 245 -2.88 -13.19 15.62
CA GLU A 245 -3.16 -13.08 17.06
C GLU A 245 -4.35 -13.95 17.50
N ILE A 246 -5.38 -14.07 16.67
CA ILE A 246 -6.58 -14.89 16.95
C ILE A 246 -6.25 -16.38 16.86
N PHE A 247 -5.46 -16.79 15.86
CA PHE A 247 -5.22 -18.21 15.56
C PHE A 247 -3.91 -18.79 16.13
N SER A 248 -2.98 -17.96 16.63
CA SER A 248 -1.76 -18.47 17.27
C SER A 248 -2.06 -19.00 18.67
N PRO A 249 -1.59 -20.23 19.03
CA PRO A 249 -1.74 -20.77 20.37
C PRO A 249 -1.09 -19.84 21.39
N ARG A 250 -1.85 -19.40 22.41
CA ARG A 250 -1.25 -18.65 23.52
C ARG A 250 -0.28 -19.58 24.26
N PRO A 251 0.97 -19.17 24.52
CA PRO A 251 1.83 -19.94 25.41
C PRO A 251 1.10 -20.08 26.76
N GLN A 252 0.98 -21.31 27.25
CA GLN A 252 0.58 -21.56 28.62
C GLN A 252 1.61 -20.84 29.51
N GLN A 253 1.18 -19.83 30.26
CA GLN A 253 2.05 -19.21 31.26
C GLN A 253 2.28 -20.28 32.36
N PRO A 254 3.54 -20.59 32.72
CA PRO A 254 3.83 -21.33 33.94
C PRO A 254 3.45 -20.53 35.18
#